data_AF-A0A960MW49-F1
#
_entry.id   AF-A0A960MW49-F1
#
_cell.length_a   1.000
_cell.length_b   1.000
_cell.length_c   1.000
_cell.angle_alpha   90.00
_cell.angle_beta   90.00
_cell.angle_gamma   90.00
#
_symmetry.space_group_name_H-M   'P 1'
#
loop_
_entity.id
_entity.type
_entity.pdbx_description
1 polymer ?
#
loop_
_entity_poly.entity_id
_entity_poly.type
_entity_poly.pdbx_seq_one_letter_code
_entity_poly.pdbx_strand_id
1 'polypeptide(L)'
;MASLKDPFLFVVVGEVNAGKSTMLNALFGSDFCSSGVLPTTDRIHFFKHGKEAHEFEVSDTLMEIYRPDEFLKDFNIVDTPGT
;
A
#
# COMPACT_ATOMS: atom_id res chain seq x y z
N MET A 1 -16.52 13.79 -0.58
CA MET A 1 -17.13 13.05 -1.71
C MET A 1 -16.03 12.82 -2.73
N ALA A 2 -15.79 11.58 -3.14
CA ALA A 2 -14.74 11.28 -4.11
C ALA A 2 -15.11 11.88 -5.47
N SER A 3 -14.19 12.64 -6.06
CA SER A 3 -14.27 13.17 -7.42
C SER A 3 -13.78 12.10 -8.40
N LEU A 4 -14.26 12.13 -9.65
CA LEU A 4 -13.69 11.32 -10.75
C LEU A 4 -12.21 11.63 -11.04
N LYS A 5 -11.65 12.65 -10.40
CA LYS A 5 -10.24 13.03 -10.45
C LYS A 5 -9.41 12.43 -9.32
N ASP A 6 -10.05 11.80 -8.33
CA ASP A 6 -9.33 11.20 -7.21
C ASP A 6 -8.78 9.83 -7.63
N PRO A 7 -7.59 9.41 -7.14
CA PRO A 7 -7.03 8.11 -7.47
C PRO A 7 -7.97 6.97 -7.07
N PHE A 8 -8.07 5.93 -7.91
CA PHE A 8 -8.89 4.76 -7.63
C PHE A 8 -8.32 3.95 -6.45
N LEU A 9 -9.17 3.48 -5.55
CA LEU A 9 -8.74 2.67 -4.42
C LEU A 9 -8.63 1.19 -4.81
N PHE A 10 -7.43 0.62 -4.67
CA PHE A 10 -7.15 -0.80 -4.85
C PHE A 10 -6.83 -1.45 -3.50
N VAL A 11 -7.65 -2.42 -3.07
CA VAL A 11 -7.50 -3.09 -1.77
C VAL A 11 -7.18 -4.56 -1.99
N VAL A 12 -6.12 -5.07 -1.34
CA VAL A 12 -5.75 -6.49 -1.39
C VAL A 12 -5.95 -7.13 -0.02
N VAL A 13 -6.74 -8.22 0.01
CA VAL A 13 -7.09 -8.96 1.25
C VAL A 13 -6.82 -10.45 1.02
N GLY A 14 -6.42 -11.16 2.07
CA GLY A 14 -6.12 -12.58 2.04
C GLY A 14 -5.27 -13.01 3.21
N GLU A 15 -5.08 -14.31 3.40
CA GLU A 15 -4.37 -14.88 4.55
C GLU A 15 -2.89 -14.44 4.65
N VAL A 16 -2.31 -14.63 5.83
CA VAL A 16 -0.85 -14.43 6.04
C VAL A 16 -0.08 -15.30 5.05
N ASN A 17 0.95 -14.74 4.40
CA ASN A 17 1.77 -15.42 3.37
C ASN A 17 1.03 -15.83 2.08
N ALA A 18 -0.20 -15.34 1.83
CA ALA A 18 -0.91 -15.58 0.57
C ALA A 18 -0.29 -14.91 -0.67
N GLY A 19 0.84 -14.20 -0.53
CA GLY A 19 1.53 -13.54 -1.64
C GLY A 19 0.98 -12.17 -2.03
N LYS A 20 0.18 -11.52 -1.18
CA LYS A 20 -0.41 -10.19 -1.41
C LYS A 20 0.64 -9.14 -1.78
N SER A 21 1.64 -8.93 -0.93
CA SER A 21 2.71 -7.96 -1.16
C SER A 21 3.57 -8.32 -2.38
N THR A 22 3.75 -9.61 -2.68
CA THR A 22 4.41 -10.07 -3.92
C THR A 22 3.59 -9.70 -5.16
N MET A 23 2.27 -9.88 -5.14
CA MET A 23 1.38 -9.47 -6.22
C MET A 23 1.42 -7.94 -6.42
N LEU A 24 1.40 -7.17 -5.33
CA LEU A 24 1.51 -5.71 -5.38
C LEU A 24 2.82 -5.28 -6.04
N ASN A 25 3.95 -5.84 -5.61
CA ASN A 25 5.26 -5.56 -6.21
C ASN A 25 5.34 -5.97 -7.69
N ALA A 26 4.72 -7.09 -8.07
CA ALA A 26 4.69 -7.53 -9.47
C ALA A 26 3.81 -6.64 -10.36
N LEU A 27 2.69 -6.15 -9.82
CA LEU A 27 1.73 -5.31 -10.56
C LEU A 27 2.23 -3.87 -10.70
N PHE A 28 2.96 -3.37 -9.70
CA PHE A 28 3.31 -1.94 -9.59
C PHE A 28 4.79 -1.62 -9.77
N GLY A 29 5.66 -2.63 -9.89
CA GLY A 29 7.11 -2.46 -10.01
C GLY A 29 7.85 -2.72 -8.69
N SER A 30 9.16 -2.96 -8.79
CA SER A 30 9.97 -3.49 -7.69
C SER A 30 10.11 -2.55 -6.48
N ASP A 31 9.98 -3.15 -5.28
CA ASP A 31 10.16 -2.63 -3.91
C ASP A 31 9.10 -1.67 -3.35
N PHE A 32 7.85 -1.78 -3.82
CA PHE A 32 6.71 -1.03 -3.28
C PHE A 32 6.36 -1.45 -1.83
N CYS A 33 6.27 -2.75 -1.57
CA CYS A 33 6.13 -3.34 -0.24
C CYS A 33 7.42 -4.09 0.14
N SER A 34 8.00 -3.84 1.32
CA SER A 34 9.15 -4.62 1.81
C SER A 34 8.71 -6.08 2.06
N SER A 35 9.17 -7.02 1.23
CA SER A 35 8.77 -8.44 1.29
C SER A 35 9.50 -9.27 2.35
N GLY A 36 10.00 -8.65 3.42
CA GLY A 36 10.82 -9.32 4.44
C GLY A 36 10.01 -10.27 5.33
N VAL A 37 10.48 -11.51 5.50
CA VAL A 37 9.88 -12.70 6.16
C VAL A 37 9.44 -12.56 7.64
N LEU A 38 9.38 -11.35 8.21
CA LEU A 38 8.68 -11.08 9.47
C LEU A 38 7.19 -10.85 9.15
N PRO A 39 6.23 -10.90 10.10
CA PRO A 39 4.85 -10.53 9.79
C PRO A 39 4.87 -9.09 9.25
N THR A 40 4.76 -8.92 7.93
CA THR A 40 5.04 -7.64 7.26
C THR A 40 3.95 -6.61 7.45
N THR A 41 2.86 -7.00 8.10
CA THR A 41 1.61 -6.24 8.08
C THR A 41 0.82 -6.55 9.37
N ASP A 42 1.31 -6.09 10.52
CA ASP A 42 0.48 -5.97 11.74
C ASP A 42 -0.46 -4.75 11.65
N ARG A 43 -0.27 -3.91 10.62
CA ARG A 43 -0.97 -2.64 10.38
C ARG A 43 -1.38 -2.55 8.92
N ILE A 44 -2.50 -1.87 8.66
CA ILE A 44 -2.92 -1.51 7.31
C ILE A 44 -1.92 -0.49 6.75
N HIS A 45 -1.40 -0.73 5.55
CA HIS A 45 -0.56 0.22 4.82
C HIS A 45 -1.38 0.86 3.71
N PHE A 46 -1.49 2.18 3.73
CA PHE A 46 -2.21 2.96 2.74
C PHE A 46 -1.24 3.80 1.90
N PHE A 47 -0.96 3.32 0.71
CA PHE A 47 -0.01 3.94 -0.20
C PHE A 47 -0.68 5.01 -1.07
N LYS A 48 -0.04 6.17 -1.16
CA LYS A 48 -0.49 7.34 -1.91
C LYS A 48 0.66 8.01 -2.65
N HIS A 49 0.35 8.75 -3.71
CA HIS A 49 1.37 9.53 -4.39
C HIS A 49 1.82 10.71 -3.52
N GLY A 50 3.12 10.88 -3.37
CA GLY A 50 3.75 12.07 -2.78
C GLY A 50 5.00 12.43 -3.54
N LYS A 51 5.29 13.73 -3.69
CA LYS A 51 6.49 14.21 -4.39
C LYS A 51 7.79 13.73 -3.73
N GLU A 52 7.74 13.44 -2.44
CA GLU A 52 8.83 12.94 -1.63
C GLU A 52 8.36 11.72 -0.84
N ALA A 53 9.25 10.74 -0.67
CA ALA A 53 8.95 9.55 0.11
C ALA A 53 8.87 9.91 1.60
N HIS A 54 7.75 9.57 2.23
CA HIS A 54 7.57 9.74 3.68
C HIS A 54 6.48 8.79 4.20
N GLU A 55 6.48 8.59 5.52
CA GLU A 55 5.55 7.70 6.20
C GLU A 55 4.92 8.45 7.38
N PHE A 56 3.62 8.24 7.57
CA PHE A 56 2.85 8.88 8.63
C PHE A 56 2.02 7.83 9.35
N GLU A 57 2.27 7.65 10.65
CA GLU A 57 1.45 6.80 11.50
C GLU A 57 0.16 7.55 11.85
N VAL A 58 -0.96 7.09 11.27
CA VAL A 58 -2.29 7.65 11.56
C VAL A 58 -2.85 7.08 12.86
N SER A 59 -2.57 5.80 13.12
CA SER A 59 -2.96 5.08 14.33
C SER A 59 -2.10 3.83 14.51
N ASP A 60 -2.28 3.14 15.65
CA ASP A 60 -1.65 1.84 15.92
C ASP A 60 -1.93 0.78 14.84
N THR A 61 -2.97 0.98 14.03
CA THR A 61 -3.44 0.03 13.00
C THR A 61 -3.26 0.52 11.57
N LEU A 62 -2.90 1.79 11.34
CA LEU A 62 -2.88 2.39 10.00
C LEU A 62 -1.65 3.28 9.82
N MET A 63 -0.91 3.00 8.77
CA MET A 63 0.20 3.82 8.29
C MET A 63 -0.10 4.32 6.88
N GLU A 64 0.04 5.63 6.66
CA GLU A 64 0.05 6.20 5.33
C GLU A 64 1.47 6.26 4.80
N ILE A 65 1.65 5.77 3.58
CA ILE A 65 2.96 5.62 2.94
C ILE A 65 2.92 6.42 1.64
N TYR A 66 3.72 7.47 1.56
CA TYR A 66 3.81 8.30 0.36
C TYR A 66 5.05 7.91 -0.43
N ARG A 67 4.87 7.74 -1.75
CA ARG A 67 5.97 7.44 -2.68
C ARG A 67 5.86 8.29 -3.95
N PRO A 68 7.00 8.66 -4.58
CA PRO A 68 7.03 9.42 -5.83
C PRO A 68 6.80 8.52 -7.07
N ASP A 69 5.88 7.56 -6.96
CA ASP A 69 5.52 6.65 -8.03
C ASP A 69 4.37 7.23 -8.86
N GLU A 70 4.60 7.38 -10.17
CA GLU A 70 3.60 7.93 -11.10
C GLU A 70 2.29 7.13 -11.10
N PHE A 71 2.38 5.81 -10.90
CA PHE A 71 1.22 4.93 -10.77
C PHE A 71 0.27 5.38 -9.64
N LEU A 72 0.82 5.88 -8.54
CA LEU A 72 0.02 6.30 -7.39
C LEU A 72 -0.76 7.60 -7.64
N LYS A 73 -0.54 8.28 -8.77
CA LYS A 73 -1.37 9.42 -9.19
C LYS A 73 -2.75 8.97 -9.66
N ASP A 74 -2.84 7.75 -10.18
CA ASP A 74 -4.07 7.17 -10.70
C ASP A 74 -4.70 6.18 -9.72
N PHE A 75 -3.90 5.61 -8.80
CA PHE A 75 -4.36 4.62 -7.82
C PHE A 75 -3.83 4.88 -6.41
N ASN A 76 -4.66 4.69 -5.39
CA ASN A 76 -4.19 4.47 -4.03
C ASN A 76 -4.28 2.97 -3.69
N ILE A 77 -3.30 2.44 -2.95
CA ILE A 77 -3.23 1.01 -2.65
C ILE A 77 -3.37 0.79 -1.15
N VAL A 78 -4.15 -0.20 -0.77
CA VAL A 78 -4.26 -0.68 0.62
C VAL A 78 -3.77 -2.12 0.70
N ASP A 79 -2.69 -2.33 1.44
CA ASP A 79 -2.21 -3.65 1.86
C ASP A 79 -2.69 -3.91 3.30
N THR A 80 -3.41 -5.01 3.53
CA THR A 80 -4.02 -5.32 4.82
C THR A 80 -3.27 -6.45 5.53
N PRO A 81 -3.32 -6.50 6.88
CA PRO A 81 -2.90 -7.68 7.63
C PRO A 81 -3.51 -8.95 7.08
N GLY A 82 -2.75 -10.05 7.10
CA GLY A 82 -3.32 -11.36 6.84
C GLY A 82 -4.22 -11.78 8.00
N THR A 83 -5.45 -12.19 7.70
CA THR A 83 -6.32 -12.91 8.64
C THR A 83 -5.99 -14.40 8.70
#